data_AF-A0A1J4S899-F1
#
_entry.id   AF-A0A1J4S899-F1
#
_cell.length_a   1.000
_cell.length_b   1.000
_cell.length_c   1.000
_cell.angle_alpha   90.00
_cell.angle_beta   90.00
_cell.angle_gamma   90.00
#
_symmetry.space_group_name_H-M   'P 1'
#
loop_
_entity.id
_entity.type
_entity.pdbx_description
1 polymer ?
#
loop_
_entity_poly.entity_id
_entity_poly.type
_entity_poly.pdbx_seq_one_letter_code
_entity_poly.pdbx_strand_id
1 'polypeptide(L)'
;MAIAVFSDDQWCIFKKVMENPEWAEDDKFDTLKSRLKNQDILDQFIENWTRIQDGNQLQYRLLEAGIPAGMVHDARAVIEDPQIAKQDFWAYLDHPEVGLTLYNKVPMRFSKTPAIMKTAAPFLGQHTHEVLKGLLNYSDVEFEEMDQKKVFD
;
A
#
# COMPACT_ATOMS: atom_id res chain seq x y z
N MET A 1 -11.73 7.18 -7.90
CA MET A 1 -11.95 5.93 -7.12
C MET A 1 -12.11 4.77 -8.09
N ALA A 2 -11.96 3.55 -7.60
CA ALA A 2 -12.25 2.32 -8.35
C ALA A 2 -13.47 1.63 -7.72
N ILE A 3 -14.39 1.16 -8.57
CA ILE A 3 -15.59 0.40 -8.18
C ILE A 3 -15.61 -0.86 -9.03
N ALA A 4 -15.85 -2.02 -8.43
CA ALA A 4 -15.95 -3.28 -9.16
C ALA A 4 -17.32 -3.92 -8.92
N VAL A 5 -18.01 -4.25 -10.02
CA VAL A 5 -19.31 -4.92 -10.03
C VAL A 5 -19.18 -6.17 -10.90
N PHE A 6 -19.04 -7.33 -10.26
CA PHE A 6 -18.66 -8.59 -10.90
C PHE A 6 -19.85 -9.45 -11.35
N SER A 7 -21.04 -9.20 -10.84
CA SER A 7 -22.24 -9.99 -11.14
C SER A 7 -23.47 -9.13 -11.35
N ASP A 8 -24.53 -9.73 -11.91
CA ASP A 8 -25.83 -9.07 -12.09
C ASP A 8 -26.53 -8.81 -10.74
N ASP A 9 -26.31 -9.69 -9.75
CA ASP A 9 -26.76 -9.45 -8.38
C ASP A 9 -26.08 -8.23 -7.77
N GLN A 10 -24.76 -8.08 -7.95
CA GLN A 10 -24.03 -6.89 -7.52
C GLN A 10 -24.47 -5.65 -8.28
N TRP A 11 -24.84 -5.78 -9.56
CA TRP A 11 -25.43 -4.67 -10.31
C TRP A 11 -26.75 -4.21 -9.69
N CYS A 12 -27.62 -5.14 -9.31
CA CYS A 12 -28.88 -4.81 -8.64
C CYS A 12 -28.68 -4.12 -7.30
N ILE A 13 -27.67 -4.53 -6.53
CA ILE A 13 -27.28 -3.84 -5.29
C ILE A 13 -26.72 -2.45 -5.60
N PHE A 14 -25.84 -2.33 -6.58
CA PHE A 14 -25.22 -1.06 -6.95
C PHE A 14 -26.25 -0.04 -7.45
N LYS A 15 -27.25 -0.46 -8.24
CA LYS A 15 -28.41 0.39 -8.61
C LYS A 15 -29.09 0.98 -7.38
N LYS A 16 -29.33 0.18 -6.34
CA LYS A 16 -29.93 0.67 -5.08
C LYS A 16 -29.05 1.68 -4.37
N VAL A 17 -27.73 1.49 -4.36
CA VAL A 17 -26.78 2.46 -3.78
C VAL A 17 -26.80 3.78 -4.56
N MET A 18 -27.01 3.74 -5.87
CA MET A 18 -27.17 4.91 -6.74
C MET A 18 -28.58 5.52 -6.68
N GLU A 19 -29.48 5.00 -5.83
CA GLU A 19 -30.89 5.40 -5.73
C GLU A 19 -31.73 5.10 -6.99
N ASN A 20 -31.37 4.02 -7.71
CA ASN A 20 -32.04 3.50 -8.91
C ASN A 20 -32.24 4.57 -10.00
N PRO A 21 -31.15 5.14 -10.54
CA PRO A 21 -31.26 6.14 -11.59
C PRO A 21 -31.82 5.51 -12.87
N GLU A 22 -32.68 6.25 -13.58
CA GLU A 22 -33.42 5.72 -14.75
C GLU A 22 -32.50 5.10 -15.82
N TRP A 23 -31.32 5.68 -16.05
CA TRP A 23 -30.37 5.18 -17.04
C TRP A 23 -29.83 3.78 -16.71
N ALA A 24 -29.82 3.38 -15.44
CA ALA A 24 -29.31 2.07 -15.01
C ALA A 24 -30.30 0.92 -15.26
N GLU A 25 -31.54 1.25 -15.63
CA GLU A 25 -32.59 0.30 -16.02
C GLU A 25 -32.60 0.01 -17.54
N ASP A 26 -31.74 0.66 -18.35
CA ASP A 26 -31.61 0.36 -19.79
C ASP A 26 -31.10 -1.10 -19.97
N ASP A 27 -31.74 -1.86 -20.86
CA ASP A 27 -31.38 -3.24 -21.24
C ASP A 27 -29.89 -3.41 -21.59
N LYS A 28 -29.22 -2.33 -22.02
CA LYS A 28 -27.77 -2.29 -22.27
C LYS A 28 -26.93 -2.56 -21.03
N PHE A 29 -27.48 -2.43 -19.83
CA PHE A 29 -26.76 -2.63 -18.56
C PHE A 29 -27.30 -3.81 -17.72
N ASP A 30 -28.34 -4.50 -18.18
CA ASP A 30 -29.03 -5.53 -17.41
C ASP A 30 -28.13 -6.74 -17.07
N THR A 31 -27.37 -7.24 -18.06
CA THR A 31 -26.43 -8.35 -17.86
C THR A 31 -24.97 -7.89 -17.88
N LEU A 32 -24.09 -8.64 -17.21
CA LEU A 32 -22.64 -8.38 -17.22
C LEU A 32 -22.09 -8.31 -18.65
N LYS A 33 -22.54 -9.21 -19.52
CA LYS A 33 -22.14 -9.23 -20.93
C LYS A 33 -22.55 -7.94 -21.64
N SER A 34 -23.77 -7.46 -21.40
CA SER A 34 -24.24 -6.19 -21.95
C SER A 34 -23.47 -5.00 -21.38
N ARG A 35 -23.19 -4.98 -20.08
CA ARG A 35 -22.37 -3.92 -19.43
C ARG A 35 -20.97 -3.85 -20.03
N LEU A 36 -20.29 -4.98 -20.20
CA LEU A 36 -18.96 -5.04 -20.82
C LEU A 36 -18.98 -4.56 -22.27
N LYS A 37 -20.02 -4.90 -23.04
CA LYS A 37 -20.17 -4.43 -24.42
C LYS A 37 -20.37 -2.91 -24.50
N ASN A 38 -21.01 -2.31 -23.49
CA ASN A 38 -21.33 -0.89 -23.43
C ASN A 38 -20.51 -0.13 -22.38
N GLN A 39 -19.31 -0.64 -22.05
CA GLN A 39 -18.53 -0.16 -20.91
C GLN A 39 -18.20 1.33 -21.00
N ASP A 40 -17.81 1.84 -22.18
CA ASP A 40 -17.46 3.25 -22.35
C ASP A 40 -18.63 4.20 -22.01
N ILE A 41 -19.86 3.79 -22.32
CA ILE A 41 -21.07 4.55 -22.01
C ILE A 41 -21.40 4.43 -20.52
N LEU A 42 -21.29 3.21 -19.97
CA LEU A 42 -21.50 2.96 -18.56
C LEU A 42 -20.53 3.79 -17.69
N ASP A 43 -19.26 3.81 -18.04
CA ASP A 43 -18.22 4.55 -17.33
C ASP A 43 -18.52 6.05 -17.31
N GLN A 44 -19.07 6.62 -18.39
CA GLN A 44 -19.51 8.03 -18.41
C GLN A 44 -20.66 8.30 -17.42
N PHE A 45 -21.65 7.41 -17.33
CA PHE A 45 -22.73 7.54 -16.35
C PHE A 45 -22.22 7.43 -14.91
N ILE A 46 -21.36 6.45 -14.65
CA ILE A 46 -20.76 6.25 -13.32
C ILE A 46 -19.83 7.40 -12.95
N GLU A 47 -19.04 7.93 -13.87
CA GLU A 47 -18.18 9.07 -13.62
C GLU A 47 -19.01 10.31 -13.25
N ASN A 48 -20.06 10.61 -14.02
CA ASN A 48 -20.93 11.74 -13.73
C ASN A 48 -21.64 11.60 -12.37
N TRP A 49 -22.09 10.40 -12.03
CA TRP A 49 -22.71 10.13 -10.74
C TRP A 49 -21.71 10.23 -9.58
N THR A 50 -20.50 9.67 -9.72
CA THR A 50 -19.47 9.68 -8.66
C THR A 50 -18.83 11.05 -8.46
N ARG A 51 -18.75 11.91 -9.49
CA ARG A 51 -18.11 13.24 -9.43
C ARG A 51 -18.72 14.17 -8.37
N ILE A 52 -20.01 14.03 -8.08
CA ILE A 52 -20.73 14.88 -7.12
C ILE A 52 -20.78 14.29 -5.70
N GLN A 53 -20.13 13.14 -5.47
CA GLN A 53 -20.17 12.42 -4.20
C GLN A 53 -18.91 12.72 -3.39
N ASP A 54 -19.02 12.65 -2.05
CA ASP A 54 -17.83 12.53 -1.21
C ASP A 54 -17.23 11.13 -1.38
N GLY A 55 -16.00 11.06 -1.87
CA GLY A 55 -15.36 9.80 -2.25
C GLY A 55 -15.16 8.84 -1.07
N ASN A 56 -14.82 9.36 0.11
CA ASN A 56 -14.61 8.54 1.30
C ASN A 56 -15.94 7.96 1.79
N GLN A 57 -16.97 8.80 1.93
CA GLN A 57 -18.30 8.35 2.33
C GLN A 57 -18.90 7.37 1.33
N LEU A 58 -18.72 7.62 0.03
CA LEU A 58 -19.18 6.72 -1.02
C LEU A 58 -18.46 5.36 -0.96
N GLN A 59 -17.14 5.34 -0.74
CA GLN A 59 -16.40 4.09 -0.57
C GLN A 59 -16.99 3.26 0.57
N TYR A 60 -17.23 3.86 1.74
CA TYR A 60 -17.82 3.14 2.88
C TYR A 60 -19.22 2.61 2.56
N ARG A 61 -20.10 3.43 1.96
CA ARG A 61 -21.45 2.99 1.57
C ARG A 61 -21.41 1.81 0.59
N LEU A 62 -20.50 1.83 -0.37
CA LEU A 62 -20.34 0.73 -1.34
C LEU A 62 -19.85 -0.54 -0.66
N LEU A 63 -18.82 -0.45 0.20
CA LEU A 63 -18.30 -1.60 0.94
C LEU A 63 -19.35 -2.20 1.89
N GLU A 64 -20.11 -1.36 2.60
CA GLU A 64 -21.22 -1.80 3.46
C GLU A 64 -22.33 -2.53 2.67
N ALA A 65 -22.59 -2.10 1.43
CA ALA A 65 -23.51 -2.76 0.52
C ALA A 65 -22.93 -4.05 -0.11
N GLY A 66 -21.66 -4.38 0.14
CA GLY A 66 -20.99 -5.54 -0.47
C GLY A 66 -20.49 -5.30 -1.90
N ILE A 67 -20.36 -4.03 -2.31
CA ILE A 67 -19.75 -3.62 -3.58
C ILE A 67 -18.28 -3.24 -3.32
N PRO A 68 -17.31 -3.99 -3.89
CA PRO A 68 -15.89 -3.65 -3.77
C PRO A 68 -15.60 -2.26 -4.33
N ALA A 69 -15.11 -1.37 -3.48
CA ALA A 69 -14.75 0.00 -3.86
C ALA A 69 -13.51 0.49 -3.11
N GLY A 70 -12.70 1.30 -3.78
CA GLY A 70 -11.43 1.80 -3.29
C GLY A 70 -11.15 3.23 -3.72
N MET A 71 -10.72 4.09 -2.80
CA MET A 71 -10.11 5.36 -3.17
C MET A 71 -8.75 5.13 -3.84
N VAL A 72 -8.43 5.94 -4.84
CA VAL A 72 -7.11 5.93 -5.47
C VAL A 72 -6.25 6.89 -4.65
N HIS A 73 -5.32 6.34 -3.90
CA HIS A 73 -4.46 7.11 -3.01
C HIS A 73 -3.14 7.48 -3.71
N ASP A 74 -2.65 8.69 -3.44
CA ASP A 74 -1.25 9.04 -3.70
C ASP A 74 -0.34 8.55 -2.56
N ALA A 75 0.96 8.75 -2.70
CA ALA A 75 1.93 8.30 -1.70
C ALA A 75 1.69 8.91 -0.31
N ARG A 76 1.25 10.18 -0.22
CA ARG A 76 0.98 10.84 1.06
C ARG A 76 -0.25 10.24 1.71
N ALA A 77 -1.34 10.09 0.94
CA ALA A 77 -2.58 9.51 1.43
C ALA A 77 -2.40 8.07 1.91
N VAL A 78 -1.52 7.28 1.28
CA VAL A 78 -1.15 5.93 1.74
C VAL A 78 -0.42 5.98 3.10
N ILE A 79 0.50 6.92 3.30
CA ILE A 79 1.22 7.07 4.58
C ILE A 79 0.26 7.46 5.71
N GLU A 80 -0.70 8.33 5.41
CA GLU A 80 -1.69 8.86 6.35
C GLU A 80 -2.92 7.93 6.53
N ASP A 81 -3.01 6.82 5.80
CA ASP A 81 -4.18 5.94 5.80
C ASP A 81 -4.38 5.28 7.18
N PRO A 82 -5.56 5.44 7.82
CA PRO A 82 -5.84 4.87 9.14
C PRO A 82 -5.81 3.34 9.19
N GLN A 83 -6.16 2.65 8.11
CA GLN A 83 -6.08 1.19 8.03
C GLN A 83 -4.62 0.73 7.99
N ILE A 84 -3.77 1.39 7.20
CA ILE A 84 -2.34 1.07 7.13
C ILE A 84 -1.64 1.39 8.46
N ALA A 85 -2.00 2.51 9.10
CA ALA A 85 -1.52 2.86 10.43
C ALA A 85 -1.91 1.81 11.49
N LYS A 86 -3.15 1.31 11.47
CA LYS A 86 -3.60 0.19 12.33
C LYS A 86 -2.83 -1.11 12.09
N GLN A 87 -2.30 -1.30 10.88
CA GLN A 87 -1.44 -2.43 10.56
C GLN A 87 0.01 -2.26 11.05
N ASP A 88 0.35 -1.14 11.69
CA ASP A 88 1.70 -0.86 12.18
C ASP A 88 2.76 -1.05 11.08
N PHE A 89 2.40 -0.64 9.86
CA PHE A 89 3.19 -0.91 8.64
C PHE A 89 4.41 0.01 8.51
N TRP A 90 4.38 1.18 9.14
CA TRP A 90 5.39 2.20 9.04
C TRP A 90 6.37 2.13 10.22
N ALA A 91 7.67 2.23 9.95
CA ALA A 91 8.71 2.44 10.96
C ALA A 91 9.39 3.78 10.73
N TYR A 92 9.59 4.55 11.79
CA TYR A 92 10.47 5.72 11.76
C TYR A 92 11.78 5.34 12.43
N LEU A 93 12.88 5.42 11.68
CA LEU A 93 14.22 5.09 12.17
C LEU A 93 15.12 6.30 11.98
N ASP A 94 15.94 6.58 12.99
CA ASP A 94 16.92 7.66 12.93
C ASP A 94 18.13 7.18 12.12
N HIS A 95 18.26 7.70 10.90
CA HIS A 95 19.40 7.40 10.04
C HIS A 95 20.53 8.39 10.34
N PRO A 96 21.77 7.94 10.56
CA PRO A 96 22.84 8.84 11.03
C PRO A 96 23.15 10.03 10.10
N GLU A 97 22.84 9.93 8.80
CA GLU A 97 23.03 11.03 7.83
C GLU A 97 21.78 11.86 7.52
N VAL A 98 20.62 11.23 7.36
CA VAL A 98 19.39 11.90 6.88
C VAL A 98 18.37 12.13 8.01
N GLY A 99 18.68 11.69 9.23
CA GLY A 99 17.84 11.82 10.41
C GLY A 99 16.64 10.87 10.40
N LEU A 100 15.59 11.25 11.13
CA LEU A 100 14.36 10.48 11.26
C LEU A 100 13.69 10.25 9.90
N THR A 101 13.72 9.02 9.43
CA THR A 101 13.25 8.62 8.09
C THR A 101 12.19 7.54 8.18
N LEU A 102 11.23 7.57 7.26
CA LEU A 102 10.14 6.60 7.14
C LEU A 102 10.58 5.37 6.34
N TYR A 103 10.31 4.19 6.89
CA TYR A 103 10.59 2.89 6.29
C TYR A 103 9.33 2.02 6.26
N ASN A 104 9.23 1.16 5.25
CA ASN A 104 8.21 0.13 5.17
C ASN A 104 8.66 -1.07 6.02
N LYS A 105 7.83 -1.52 6.96
CA LYS A 105 8.07 -2.78 7.66
C LYS A 105 7.80 -3.96 6.74
N VAL A 106 8.23 -5.15 7.19
CA VAL A 106 7.86 -6.41 6.55
C VAL A 106 6.32 -6.54 6.55
N PRO A 107 5.66 -6.79 5.40
CA PRO A 107 4.20 -6.82 5.30
C PRO A 107 3.56 -8.02 6.01
N MET A 108 4.37 -8.97 6.50
CA MET A 108 3.94 -10.21 7.12
C MET A 108 4.10 -10.14 8.64
N ARG A 109 3.09 -10.60 9.39
CA ARG A 109 3.13 -10.69 10.85
C ARG A 109 3.46 -12.12 11.29
N PHE A 110 4.51 -12.27 12.07
CA PHE A 110 4.95 -13.56 12.61
C PHE A 110 4.75 -13.56 14.13
N SER A 111 3.95 -14.50 14.63
CA SER A 111 3.61 -14.57 16.07
C SER A 111 4.78 -15.01 16.95
N LYS A 112 5.71 -15.82 16.43
CA LYS A 112 6.86 -16.35 17.18
C LYS A 112 8.16 -15.60 16.91
N THR A 113 8.30 -14.99 15.74
CA THR A 113 9.52 -14.29 15.30
C THR A 113 9.15 -12.94 14.68
N PRO A 114 8.66 -11.98 15.48
CA PRO A 114 8.25 -10.67 14.97
C PRO A 114 9.37 -10.02 14.15
N ALA A 115 9.04 -9.56 12.95
CA ALA A 115 9.98 -8.87 12.07
C ALA A 115 10.16 -7.42 12.54
N ILE A 116 11.10 -7.20 13.45
CA ILE A 116 11.38 -5.88 14.05
C ILE A 116 12.54 -5.24 13.32
N MET A 117 12.32 -4.05 12.75
CA MET A 117 13.41 -3.19 12.28
C MET A 117 14.02 -2.45 13.48
N LYS A 118 15.28 -2.73 13.79
CA LYS A 118 15.95 -2.19 14.99
C LYS A 118 16.76 -0.92 14.71
N THR A 119 17.35 -0.84 13.53
CA THR A 119 18.29 0.24 13.15
C THR A 119 18.02 0.64 11.70
N ALA A 120 18.35 1.88 11.37
CA ALA A 120 18.36 2.36 10.00
C ALA A 120 19.42 1.61 9.16
N ALA A 121 19.43 1.88 7.85
CA ALA A 121 20.47 1.35 6.97
C ALA A 121 21.87 1.79 7.46
N PRO A 122 22.87 0.90 7.41
CA PRO A 122 24.22 1.27 7.81
C PRO A 122 24.95 2.06 6.73
N PHE A 123 25.98 2.79 7.14
CA PHE A 123 26.96 3.33 6.20
C PHE A 123 27.80 2.23 5.57
N LEU A 124 28.41 2.56 4.43
CA LEU A 124 29.51 1.78 3.89
C LEU A 124 30.61 1.64 4.96
N GLY A 125 31.01 0.40 5.23
CA GLY A 125 32.06 0.09 6.20
C GLY A 125 31.67 0.18 7.69
N GLN A 126 30.45 0.58 8.05
CA GLN A 126 30.05 0.81 9.46
C GLN A 126 30.33 -0.37 10.40
N HIS A 127 30.18 -1.60 9.89
CA HIS A 127 30.35 -2.82 10.68
C HIS A 127 31.66 -3.58 10.37
N THR A 128 32.58 -2.99 9.59
CA THR A 128 33.83 -3.68 9.18
C THR A 128 34.64 -4.14 10.40
N HIS A 129 34.86 -3.25 11.37
CA HIS A 129 35.59 -3.59 12.60
C HIS A 129 34.83 -4.64 13.44
N GLU A 130 33.52 -4.48 13.60
CA GLU A 130 32.68 -5.42 14.37
C GLU A 130 32.75 -6.84 13.78
N VAL A 131 32.64 -6.98 12.47
CA VAL A 131 32.65 -8.28 11.81
C VAL A 131 34.04 -8.91 11.86
N LEU A 132 35.10 -8.19 11.45
CA LEU A 132 36.44 -8.76 11.35
C LEU A 132 36.97 -9.19 12.72
N LYS A 133 36.83 -8.34 13.73
CA LYS A 133 37.36 -8.64 15.07
C LYS A 133 36.36 -9.40 15.94
N GLY A 134 35.08 -9.06 15.88
CA GLY A 134 34.06 -9.64 16.76
C GLY A 134 33.52 -10.99 16.30
N LEU A 135 33.40 -11.23 15.00
CA LEU A 135 32.84 -12.48 14.46
C LEU A 135 33.92 -13.40 13.88
N LEU A 136 34.92 -12.83 13.20
CA LEU A 136 35.96 -13.59 12.52
C LEU A 136 37.26 -13.74 13.33
N ASN A 137 37.34 -13.09 14.50
CA ASN A 137 38.48 -13.15 15.43
C ASN A 137 39.82 -12.71 14.82
N TYR A 138 39.82 -11.74 13.91
CA TYR A 138 41.06 -11.11 13.46
C TYR A 138 41.73 -10.39 14.64
N SER A 139 43.05 -10.49 14.70
CA SER A 139 43.86 -9.73 15.65
C SER A 139 43.92 -8.24 15.27
N ASP A 140 44.29 -7.40 16.23
CA ASP A 140 44.53 -5.96 15.97
C ASP A 140 45.57 -5.76 14.88
N VAL A 141 46.63 -6.60 14.88
CA VAL A 141 47.72 -6.53 13.90
C VAL A 141 47.21 -6.83 12.49
N GLU A 142 46.41 -7.89 12.31
CA GLU A 142 45.86 -8.24 11.01
C GLU A 142 44.89 -7.17 10.49
N PHE A 143 44.07 -6.60 11.37
CA PHE A 143 43.16 -5.51 11.01
C PHE A 143 43.91 -4.26 10.56
N GLU A 144 44.91 -3.83 11.33
CA GLU A 144 45.75 -2.66 11.00
C GLU A 144 46.51 -2.86 9.69
N GLU A 145 47.02 -4.06 9.42
CA GLU A 145 47.66 -4.37 8.14
C GLU A 145 46.69 -4.22 6.95
N MET A 146 45.45 -4.67 7.10
CA MET A 146 44.43 -4.55 6.05
C MET A 146 44.01 -3.10 5.83
N ASP A 147 43.87 -2.33 6.92
CA ASP A 147 43.55 -0.91 6.89
C ASP A 147 44.64 -0.11 6.17
N GLN A 148 45.92 -0.35 6.51
CA GLN A 148 47.07 0.27 5.84
C GLN A 148 47.16 -0.08 4.34
N LYS A 149 46.79 -1.32 3.99
CA LYS A 149 46.73 -1.78 2.58
C LYS A 149 45.51 -1.26 1.84
N LYS A 150 44.60 -0.53 2.51
CA LYS A 150 43.32 -0.04 1.96
C LYS A 150 42.51 -1.16 1.32
N VAL A 151 42.43 -2.30 2.02
CA VAL A 151 41.62 -3.45 1.58
C VAL A 151 40.13 -3.10 1.62
N PHE A 152 39.75 -2.16 2.48
CA PHE A 152 38.39 -1.64 2.63
C PHE A 152 38.44 -0.10 2.49
N ASP A 153 37.33 0.49 2.05
CA ASP A 153 37.17 1.95 1.83
C ASP A 153 37.13 2.78 3.12
#